data_AF-A0A7S2ACW6-F1
#
_entry.id   AF-A0A7S2ACW6-F1
#
_cell.length_a   1.000
_cell.length_b   1.000
_cell.length_c   1.000
_cell.angle_alpha   90.00
_cell.angle_beta   90.00
_cell.angle_gamma   90.00
#
_symmetry.space_group_name_H-M   'P 1'
#
loop_
_entity.id
_entity.type
_entity.pdbx_description
1 polymer ?
#
loop_
_entity_poly.entity_id
_entity_poly.type
_entity_poly.pdbx_seq_one_letter_code
_entity_poly.pdbx_strand_id
1 'polypeptide(L)'
;MKAKFPLPSPGPELAETVGSFFGMQNVGCNWEPAKSGEGLHYACIHVDLYSRWYVRMGMQNGCFRPGNVVELLLVDAPQKAIISAFRLSIDQEFVSKVT
;
A
#
# COMPACT_ATOMS: atom_id res chain seq x y z
N MET A 1 16.23 -16.88 6.35
CA MET A 1 16.69 -15.91 7.38
C MET A 1 15.47 -15.14 7.86
N LYS A 2 15.27 -14.98 9.19
CA LYS A 2 14.24 -14.06 9.71
C LYS A 2 14.73 -12.63 9.48
N ALA A 3 14.05 -11.87 8.62
CA ALA A 3 14.29 -10.44 8.49
C ALA A 3 13.99 -9.79 9.84
N LYS A 4 15.04 -9.28 10.53
CA LYS A 4 14.85 -8.46 11.72
C LYS A 4 14.35 -7.10 11.26
N PHE A 5 13.04 -6.91 11.28
CA PHE A 5 12.46 -5.58 11.16
C PHE A 5 12.89 -4.77 12.39
N PRO A 6 13.51 -3.59 12.22
CA PRO A 6 14.00 -2.77 13.33
C PRO A 6 12.87 -2.00 14.04
N LEU A 7 11.61 -2.33 13.73
CA LEU A 7 10.44 -1.75 14.39
C LEU A 7 10.02 -2.70 15.52
N PRO A 8 9.54 -2.18 16.67
CA PRO A 8 8.83 -3.01 17.62
C PRO A 8 7.63 -3.61 16.88
N SER A 9 7.71 -4.88 16.50
CA SER A 9 6.58 -5.61 15.92
C SER A 9 5.72 -6.02 17.10
N PRO A 10 4.57 -5.38 17.33
CA PRO A 10 3.68 -5.85 18.36
C PRO A 10 3.21 -7.27 17.96
N GLY A 11 2.92 -8.13 18.94
CA GLY A 11 2.32 -9.44 18.65
C GLY A 11 1.02 -9.28 17.85
N PRO A 12 0.51 -10.33 17.18
CA PRO A 12 -0.69 -10.24 16.31
C PRO A 12 -1.91 -9.56 16.95
N GLU A 13 -2.00 -9.61 18.28
CA GLU A 13 -3.06 -9.09 19.13
C GLU A 13 -2.92 -7.58 19.41
N LEU A 14 -1.69 -7.08 19.29
CA LEU A 14 -1.29 -5.67 19.40
C LEU A 14 -0.89 -5.09 18.05
N ALA A 15 -0.91 -5.90 16.98
CA ALA A 15 -0.70 -5.42 15.64
C ALA A 15 -1.82 -4.42 15.42
N GLU A 16 -1.50 -3.13 15.61
CA GLU A 16 -2.41 -2.04 15.29
C GLU A 16 -2.84 -2.32 13.87
N THR A 17 -4.08 -2.81 13.71
CA THR A 17 -4.66 -2.96 12.40
C THR A 17 -4.51 -1.59 11.78
N VAL A 18 -3.70 -1.51 10.73
CA VAL A 18 -3.33 -0.23 10.12
C VAL A 18 -4.59 0.50 9.60
N GLY A 19 -5.75 -0.17 9.63
CA GLY A 19 -7.07 0.37 9.33
C GLY A 19 -7.45 1.65 10.06
N SER A 20 -7.00 1.94 11.29
CA SER A 20 -7.27 3.26 11.92
C SER A 20 -6.39 4.39 11.36
N PHE A 21 -5.35 4.05 10.60
CA PHE A 21 -4.37 5.01 10.09
C PHE A 21 -4.72 5.58 8.71
N PHE A 22 -5.58 4.87 7.98
CA PHE A 22 -6.18 5.33 6.74
C PHE A 22 -7.55 5.93 7.04
N GLY A 23 -7.57 7.08 7.72
CA GLY A 23 -8.79 7.87 7.87
C GLY A 23 -9.28 8.34 6.49
N MET A 24 -10.57 8.66 6.37
CA MET A 24 -11.19 9.11 5.10
C MET A 24 -10.52 10.34 4.48
N GLN A 25 -9.76 11.11 5.26
CA GLN A 25 -8.96 12.24 4.80
C GLN A 25 -7.68 11.85 4.03
N ASN A 26 -7.22 10.60 4.16
CA ASN A 26 -5.99 10.08 3.55
C ASN A 26 -6.27 9.09 2.41
N VAL A 27 -7.54 8.93 2.04
CA VAL A 27 -7.97 8.05 0.95
C VAL A 27 -8.93 8.81 0.03
N GLY A 28 -8.88 8.48 -1.26
CA GLY A 28 -9.78 9.03 -2.25
C GLY A 28 -10.16 7.97 -3.27
N CYS A 29 -11.37 8.06 -3.82
CA CYS A 29 -11.77 7.23 -4.94
C CYS A 29 -12.49 8.12 -5.95
N ASN A 30 -11.88 8.30 -7.11
CA ASN A 30 -12.51 9.01 -8.23
C ASN A 30 -13.00 7.98 -9.23
N TRP A 31 -14.28 8.04 -9.56
CA TRP A 31 -14.86 7.22 -10.62
C TRP A 31 -14.97 8.06 -11.88
N GLU A 32 -14.28 7.64 -12.93
CA GLU A 32 -14.31 8.32 -14.22
C GLU A 32 -15.16 7.48 -15.18
N PRO A 33 -16.42 7.88 -15.43
CA PRO A 33 -17.25 7.19 -16.40
C PRO A 33 -16.70 7.42 -17.80
N ALA A 34 -16.85 6.42 -18.68
CA ALA A 34 -16.49 6.53 -20.08
C ALA A 34 -17.14 7.77 -20.72
N LYS A 35 -16.32 8.69 -21.25
CA LYS A 35 -16.79 9.97 -21.80
C LYS A 35 -17.72 9.84 -23.01
N SER A 36 -17.79 8.68 -23.65
CA SER A 36 -18.57 8.49 -24.89
C SER A 36 -18.88 7.01 -25.19
N GLY A 37 -19.49 6.27 -24.27
CA GLY A 37 -20.04 4.91 -24.53
C GLY A 37 -19.05 3.79 -24.91
N GLU A 38 -17.84 4.13 -25.36
CA GLU A 38 -16.78 3.25 -25.87
C GLU A 38 -15.47 3.42 -25.07
N GLY A 39 -15.54 4.01 -23.88
CA GLY A 39 -14.40 4.18 -22.99
C GLY A 39 -14.31 3.10 -21.91
N LEU A 40 -13.10 2.86 -21.41
CA LEU A 40 -12.91 2.07 -20.20
C LEU A 40 -13.42 2.85 -18.98
N HIS A 41 -14.32 2.23 -18.23
CA HIS A 41 -14.65 2.70 -16.88
C HIS A 41 -13.46 2.38 -15.97
N TYR A 42 -12.98 3.37 -15.22
CA TYR A 42 -11.94 3.14 -14.21
C TYR A 42 -12.27 3.83 -12.90
N ALA A 43 -11.92 3.14 -11.81
CA ALA A 43 -11.88 3.71 -10.47
C ALA A 43 -10.42 4.02 -10.13
N CYS A 44 -10.14 5.28 -9.82
CA CYS A 44 -8.83 5.69 -9.34
C CYS A 44 -8.86 5.78 -7.82
N ILE A 45 -8.22 4.82 -7.16
CA ILE A 45 -8.13 4.76 -5.69
C ILE A 45 -6.78 5.34 -5.27
N HIS A 46 -6.83 6.37 -4.44
CA HIS A 46 -5.67 7.00 -3.84
C HIS A 46 -5.62 6.62 -2.36
N VAL A 47 -4.44 6.19 -1.90
CA VAL A 47 -4.17 5.92 -0.49
C VAL A 47 -2.86 6.60 -0.12
N ASP A 48 -2.91 7.59 0.77
CA ASP A 48 -1.71 8.25 1.27
C ASP A 48 -1.05 7.38 2.38
N LEU A 49 -0.05 6.62 1.96
CA LEU A 49 0.78 5.78 2.82
C LEU A 49 1.84 6.57 3.61
N TYR A 50 2.08 7.85 3.25
CA TYR A 50 3.12 8.72 3.83
C TYR A 50 2.57 9.65 4.92
N SER A 51 1.26 9.76 5.06
CA SER A 51 0.57 10.57 6.07
C SER A 51 0.95 10.25 7.52
N ARG A 52 1.62 9.11 7.78
CA ARG A 52 2.01 8.65 9.11
C ARG A 52 3.47 8.17 9.17
N TRP A 53 4.21 8.70 10.15
CA TRP A 53 5.65 8.48 10.33
C TRP A 53 6.06 7.00 10.39
N TYR A 54 5.36 6.15 11.14
CA TYR A 54 5.75 4.74 11.31
C TYR A 54 5.51 3.92 10.05
N VAL A 55 4.43 4.18 9.29
CA VAL A 55 4.20 3.54 7.97
C VAL A 55 5.30 3.94 7.01
N ARG A 56 5.60 5.24 6.93
CA ARG A 56 6.71 5.77 6.14
C ARG A 56 8.04 5.09 6.51
N MET A 57 8.38 5.01 7.80
CA MET A 57 9.60 4.36 8.25
C MET A 57 9.61 2.86 7.96
N GLY A 58 8.48 2.16 8.10
CA GLY A 58 8.37 0.74 7.76
C GLY A 58 8.51 0.48 6.27
N MET A 59 7.95 1.35 5.42
CA MET A 59 8.10 1.25 3.97
C MET A 59 9.53 1.52 3.54
N GLN A 60 10.15 2.60 4.03
CA GLN A 60 11.52 2.97 3.67
C GLN A 60 12.56 1.97 4.19
N ASN A 61 12.44 1.57 5.47
CA ASN A 61 13.43 0.68 6.09
C ASN A 61 13.12 -0.80 5.91
N GLY A 62 11.94 -1.16 5.40
CA GLY A 62 11.51 -2.56 5.35
C GLY A 62 11.13 -3.01 3.96
N CYS A 63 10.26 -2.25 3.30
CA CYS A 63 9.67 -2.63 2.02
C CYS A 63 10.58 -2.24 0.85
N PHE A 64 10.99 -0.98 0.76
CA PHE A 64 11.71 -0.40 -0.38
C PHE A 64 13.22 -0.56 -0.27
N ARG A 65 13.67 -1.82 -0.15
CA ARG A 65 15.09 -2.17 -0.24
C ARG A 65 15.37 -2.98 -1.50
N PRO A 66 16.50 -2.77 -2.19
CA PRO A 66 16.85 -3.55 -3.37
C PRO A 66 16.79 -5.06 -3.08
N GLY A 67 16.17 -5.81 -3.99
CA GLY A 67 15.94 -7.26 -3.86
C GLY A 67 14.63 -7.64 -3.17
N ASN A 68 13.91 -6.68 -2.59
CA ASN A 68 12.58 -6.96 -2.03
C ASN A 68 11.50 -6.99 -3.11
N VAL A 69 10.43 -7.72 -2.81
CA VAL A 69 9.16 -7.65 -3.53
C VAL A 69 8.11 -7.15 -2.54
N VAL A 70 7.40 -6.10 -2.92
CA VAL A 70 6.31 -5.51 -2.12
C VAL A 70 5.02 -5.74 -2.87
N GLU A 71 4.06 -6.39 -2.21
CA GLU A 71 2.75 -6.65 -2.78
C GLU A 71 1.70 -5.87 -2.01
N LEU A 72 0.94 -5.06 -2.74
CA LEU A 72 -0.14 -4.22 -2.23
C LEU A 72 -1.46 -4.84 -2.69
N LEU A 73 -2.26 -5.27 -1.73
CA LEU A 73 -3.55 -5.92 -1.97
C LEU A 73 -4.67 -4.98 -1.52
N LEU A 74 -5.59 -4.68 -2.44
CA LEU A 74 -6.85 -4.04 -2.12
C LEU A 74 -7.87 -5.15 -1.84
N VAL A 75 -8.37 -5.20 -0.61
CA VAL A 75 -9.27 -6.26 -0.15
C VAL A 75 -10.62 -5.70 0.31
N ASP A 76 -11.70 -6.39 -0.07
CA ASP A 76 -13.00 -6.25 0.57
C ASP A 76 -12.97 -7.12 1.84
N ALA A 77 -12.83 -6.48 3.01
CA ALA A 77 -12.75 -7.19 4.28
C ALA A 77 -14.06 -7.95 4.64
N PRO A 78 -15.26 -7.34 4.53
CA PRO A 78 -16.53 -8.07 4.70
C PRO A 78 -16.66 -9.32 3.83
N GLN A 79 -16.34 -9.21 2.53
CA GLN A 79 -16.49 -10.32 1.59
C GLN A 79 -15.28 -11.25 1.53
N LYS A 80 -14.19 -10.89 2.22
CA LYS A 80 -12.89 -11.60 2.20
C LYS A 80 -12.36 -11.81 0.78
N ALA A 81 -12.56 -10.83 -0.09
CA ALA A 81 -12.21 -10.90 -1.50
C ALA A 81 -11.08 -9.91 -1.84
N ILE A 82 -10.14 -10.31 -2.71
CA ILE A 82 -9.13 -9.41 -3.27
C ILE A 82 -9.77 -8.70 -4.47
N ILE A 83 -9.90 -7.38 -4.39
CA ILE A 83 -10.44 -6.53 -5.45
C ILE A 83 -9.37 -6.22 -6.49
N SER A 84 -8.15 -5.94 -6.03
CA SER A 84 -7.01 -5.62 -6.89
C SER A 84 -5.69 -5.97 -6.20
N ALA A 85 -4.67 -6.27 -6.99
CA ALA A 85 -3.34 -6.56 -6.52
C ALA A 85 -2.30 -5.84 -7.38
N PHE A 86 -1.31 -5.25 -6.73
CA PHE A 86 -0.19 -4.60 -7.39
C PHE A 86 1.12 -5.04 -6.74
N ARG A 87 2.09 -5.42 -7.56
CA ARG A 87 3.39 -5.90 -7.09
C ARG A 87 4.50 -4.98 -7.58
N LEU A 88 5.31 -4.53 -6.64
CA LEU A 88 6.55 -3.81 -6.85
C LEU A 88 7.73 -4.76 -6.66
N SER A 89 8.55 -4.90 -7.69
CA SER A 89 9.89 -5.46 -7.53
C SER A 89 10.84 -4.29 -7.28
N ILE A 90 11.52 -4.29 -6.14
CA ILE A 90 12.40 -3.21 -5.75
C ILE A 90 13.79 -3.52 -6.25
N ASP A 91 14.17 -2.91 -7.36
CA ASP A 91 15.52 -2.95 -7.91
C ASP A 91 16.29 -1.66 -7.57
N GLN A 92 17.54 -1.59 -8.03
CA GLN A 92 18.37 -0.40 -7.84
C GLN A 92 17.81 0.83 -8.57
N GLU A 93 17.16 0.62 -9.72
CA GLU A 93 16.57 1.71 -10.51
C GLU A 93 15.40 2.35 -9.75
N PHE A 94 14.52 1.55 -9.16
CA PHE A 94 13.41 2.01 -8.32
C PHE A 94 13.91 2.89 -7.18
N VAL A 95 14.93 2.44 -6.44
CA VAL A 95 15.47 3.20 -5.30
C VAL A 95 16.12 4.50 -5.76
N SER A 96 16.83 4.51 -6.89
CA SER A 96 17.44 5.72 -7.44
C SER A 96 16.45 6.83 -7.82
N LYS A 97 15.18 6.48 -8.07
CA LYS A 97 14.11 7.41 -8.44
C LYS A 97 13.28 7.92 -7.26
N VAL A 98 13.45 7.31 -6.09
CA VAL A 98 12.63 7.58 -4.87
C VAL A 98 13.42 8.34 -3.80
N THR A 99 14.73 8.56 -4.01
CA THR A 99 15.61 9.33 -3.12
C THR A 99 15.78 10.76 -3.63
#